data_AF-A0A917JN53-F1
#
_entry.id   AF-A0A917JN53-F1
#
_cell.length_a   1.000
_cell.length_b   1.000
_cell.length_c   1.000
_cell.angle_alpha   90.00
_cell.angle_beta   90.00
_cell.angle_gamma   90.00
#
_symmetry.space_group_name_H-M   'P 1'
#
loop_
_entity.id
_entity.type
_entity.pdbx_description
1 polymer ?
#
loop_
_entity_poly.entity_id
_entity_poly.type
_entity_poly.pdbx_seq_one_letter_code
_entity_poly.pdbx_strand_id
1 'polypeptide(L)'
;MNEAEILEYLTDSDGSTRDITFTPAALDCVEVFTKLFLEAFNNGELLDQDGEIVELSAESVMSYIKAREEGCIHGQLKSSDSFVSQVHLFLDRPEDEKIAVEISYFPNDLCGEFTTSLFSKH
;
A
#
# COMPACT_ATOMS: atom_id res chain seq x y z
N MET A 1 -23.57 -1.01 -5.78
CA MET A 1 -22.95 0.31 -5.71
C MET A 1 -22.78 0.81 -7.13
N ASN A 2 -23.36 1.95 -7.47
CA ASN A 2 -23.15 2.58 -8.78
C ASN A 2 -21.86 3.42 -8.77
N GLU A 3 -21.39 3.87 -9.94
CA GLU A 3 -20.11 4.60 -10.05
C GLU A 3 -20.06 5.87 -9.18
N ALA A 4 -21.18 6.58 -9.04
CA ALA A 4 -21.26 7.78 -8.22
C ALA A 4 -21.07 7.48 -6.73
N GLU A 5 -21.64 6.39 -6.24
CA GLU A 5 -21.47 5.93 -4.84
C GLU A 5 -20.03 5.46 -4.57
N ILE A 6 -19.34 4.85 -5.56
CA ILE A 6 -17.93 4.48 -5.44
C ILE A 6 -17.07 5.75 -5.36
N LEU A 7 -17.31 6.71 -6.25
CA LEU A 7 -16.58 7.97 -6.27
C LEU A 7 -16.78 8.74 -4.97
N GLU A 8 -18.02 8.85 -4.50
CA GLU A 8 -18.36 9.46 -3.22
C GLU A 8 -17.58 8.77 -2.10
N TYR A 9 -17.64 7.43 -2.02
CA TYR A 9 -16.86 6.70 -1.02
C TYR A 9 -15.37 7.02 -1.10
N LEU A 10 -14.73 6.90 -2.27
CA LEU A 10 -13.28 7.12 -2.42
C LEU A 10 -12.82 8.56 -2.14
N THR A 11 -13.72 9.53 -2.24
CA THR A 11 -13.41 10.97 -2.09
C THR A 11 -13.96 11.61 -0.82
N ASP A 12 -14.80 10.91 -0.06
CA ASP A 12 -15.41 11.44 1.16
C ASP A 12 -14.39 11.62 2.30
N SER A 13 -14.02 12.86 2.58
CA SER A 13 -13.06 13.22 3.63
C SER A 13 -13.70 13.23 5.02
N ASP A 14 -14.16 12.08 5.48
CA ASP A 14 -14.74 11.86 6.82
C ASP A 14 -13.69 11.67 7.94
N GLY A 15 -12.41 11.73 7.58
CA GLY A 15 -11.28 11.50 8.49
C GLY A 15 -10.84 10.05 8.60
N SER A 16 -11.40 9.14 7.80
CA SER A 16 -10.95 7.75 7.68
C SER A 16 -10.08 7.53 6.43
N THR A 17 -9.35 6.43 6.42
CA THR A 17 -8.58 5.97 5.25
C THR A 17 -9.47 5.18 4.29
N ARG A 18 -8.94 4.97 3.10
CA ARG A 18 -9.42 4.00 2.13
C ARG A 18 -8.38 2.91 2.02
N ASP A 19 -8.79 1.69 2.34
CA ASP A 19 -7.89 0.55 2.46
C ASP A 19 -8.08 -0.39 1.28
N ILE A 20 -6.96 -0.84 0.71
CA ILE A 20 -6.90 -1.84 -0.34
C ILE A 20 -6.08 -3.00 0.21
N THR A 21 -6.77 -4.09 0.54
CA THR A 21 -6.17 -5.26 1.19
C THR A 21 -6.14 -6.47 0.25
N PHE A 22 -4.98 -7.12 0.15
CA PHE A 22 -4.76 -8.38 -0.55
C PHE A 22 -4.34 -9.44 0.46
N THR A 23 -5.29 -10.29 0.85
CA THR A 23 -5.04 -11.40 1.79
C THR A 23 -5.81 -12.64 1.35
N PRO A 24 -5.14 -13.80 1.20
CA PRO A 24 -3.70 -14.00 1.24
C PRO A 24 -2.99 -13.59 -0.07
N ALA A 25 -1.80 -12.98 0.03
CA ALA A 25 -0.91 -12.72 -1.10
C ALA A 25 0.19 -13.79 -1.22
N ALA A 26 0.47 -14.22 -2.45
CA ALA A 26 1.56 -15.15 -2.74
C ALA A 26 2.92 -14.41 -2.71
N LEU A 27 3.98 -15.06 -2.21
CA LEU A 27 5.29 -14.44 -2.00
C LEU A 27 5.90 -13.84 -3.29
N ASP A 28 5.74 -14.53 -4.42
CA ASP A 28 6.19 -14.06 -5.74
C ASP A 28 5.44 -12.81 -6.19
N CYS A 29 4.14 -12.74 -5.90
CA CYS A 29 3.31 -11.56 -6.16
C CYS A 29 3.71 -10.39 -5.25
N VAL A 30 4.04 -10.66 -3.97
CA VAL A 30 4.55 -9.64 -3.03
C VAL A 30 5.90 -9.10 -3.48
N GLU A 31 6.79 -9.93 -4.02
CA GLU A 31 8.08 -9.51 -4.56
C GLU A 31 7.94 -8.55 -5.73
N VAL A 32 7.07 -8.89 -6.70
CA VAL A 32 6.78 -8.02 -7.85
C VAL A 32 6.08 -6.74 -7.41
N PHE A 33 5.08 -6.86 -6.52
CA PHE A 33 4.38 -5.72 -5.95
C PHE A 33 5.34 -4.74 -5.28
N THR A 34 6.16 -5.22 -4.34
CA THR A 34 7.09 -4.39 -3.57
C THR A 34 8.05 -3.64 -4.48
N LYS A 35 8.55 -4.31 -5.53
CA LYS A 35 9.39 -3.66 -6.52
C LYS A 35 8.69 -2.50 -7.22
N LEU A 36 7.54 -2.76 -7.84
CA LEU A 36 6.80 -1.73 -8.60
C LEU A 36 6.29 -0.61 -7.69
N PHE A 37 5.86 -0.96 -6.48
CA PHE A 37 5.32 -0.02 -5.52
C PHE A 37 6.39 0.92 -4.99
N LEU A 38 7.57 0.42 -4.60
CA LEU A 38 8.65 1.26 -4.10
C LEU A 38 9.36 2.06 -5.20
N GLU A 39 9.28 1.63 -6.47
CA GLU A 39 9.67 2.47 -7.61
C GLU A 39 8.79 3.73 -7.72
N ALA A 40 7.47 3.57 -7.49
CA ALA A 40 6.51 4.67 -7.51
C ALA A 40 6.50 5.52 -6.23
N PHE A 41 6.68 4.88 -5.07
CA PHE A 41 6.64 5.48 -3.73
C PHE A 41 8.03 5.41 -3.06
N ASN A 42 8.98 6.16 -3.62
CA ASN A 42 10.41 6.10 -3.28
C ASN A 42 10.86 7.11 -2.20
N ASN A 43 9.92 7.74 -1.50
CA ASN A 43 10.20 8.68 -0.43
C ASN A 43 9.35 8.36 0.79
N GLY A 44 9.91 8.42 1.99
CA GLY A 44 9.21 8.08 3.23
C GLY A 44 10.05 7.18 4.13
N GLU A 45 9.36 6.47 5.02
CA GLU A 45 9.98 5.58 6.01
C GLU A 45 9.18 4.29 6.12
N LEU A 46 9.91 3.17 6.23
CA LEU A 46 9.38 1.86 6.57
C LEU A 46 10.01 1.44 7.90
N LEU A 47 9.19 0.88 8.77
CA LEU A 47 9.56 0.33 10.06
C LEU A 47 9.21 -1.15 10.09
N ASP A 48 10.00 -1.93 10.81
CA ASP A 48 9.62 -3.29 11.16
C ASP A 48 8.77 -3.35 12.44
N GLN A 49 8.36 -4.57 12.81
CA GLN A 49 7.58 -4.84 14.02
C GLN A 49 8.18 -4.29 15.32
N ASP A 50 9.50 -4.10 15.37
CA ASP A 50 10.24 -3.62 16.54
C ASP A 50 10.40 -2.08 16.52
N GLY A 51 9.92 -1.43 15.46
CA GLY A 51 10.05 0.01 15.22
C GLY A 51 11.41 0.39 14.62
N GLU A 52 12.19 -0.58 14.13
CA GLU A 52 13.48 -0.33 13.51
C GLU A 52 13.31 0.03 12.02
N ILE A 53 14.15 0.96 11.54
CA ILE A 53 14.07 1.43 10.16
C ILE A 53 14.47 0.32 9.20
N VAL A 54 13.58 0.01 8.26
CA VAL A 54 13.86 -0.82 7.09
C VAL A 54 14.24 0.09 5.93
N GLU A 55 15.38 -0.20 5.30
CA GLU A 55 15.80 0.54 4.11
C GLU A 55 14.72 0.49 3.03
N LEU A 56 14.44 1.64 2.43
CA LEU A 56 13.41 1.82 1.41
C LEU A 56 13.86 1.25 0.06
N SER A 57 14.02 -0.07 0.00
CA SER A 57 14.37 -0.82 -1.19
C SER A 57 13.60 -2.14 -1.22
N ALA A 58 13.25 -2.59 -2.41
CA ALA A 58 12.57 -3.87 -2.56
C ALA A 58 13.43 -5.05 -2.08
N GLU A 59 14.76 -4.95 -2.22
CA GLU A 59 15.68 -5.97 -1.73
C GLU A 59 15.64 -6.08 -0.20
N SER A 60 15.70 -4.96 0.51
CA SER A 60 15.73 -4.94 1.97
C SER A 60 14.39 -5.38 2.56
N VAL A 61 13.26 -4.91 2.00
CA VAL A 61 11.91 -5.34 2.37
C VAL A 61 11.70 -6.83 2.13
N MET A 62 12.04 -7.34 0.95
CA MET A 62 11.85 -8.77 0.65
C MET A 62 12.80 -9.66 1.43
N SER A 63 14.02 -9.20 1.73
CA SER A 63 14.97 -9.93 2.58
C SER A 63 14.41 -10.12 3.98
N TYR A 64 13.79 -9.08 4.55
CA TYR A 64 13.09 -9.16 5.83
C TYR A 64 11.95 -10.20 5.79
N ILE A 65 11.05 -10.09 4.79
CA ILE A 65 9.88 -10.98 4.66
C ILE A 65 10.29 -12.44 4.48
N LYS A 66 11.37 -12.70 3.73
CA LYS A 66 11.87 -14.06 3.44
C LYS A 66 12.63 -14.66 4.63
N ALA A 67 13.24 -13.84 5.48
CA ALA A 67 14.05 -14.29 6.61
C ALA A 67 13.23 -14.69 7.85
N ARG A 68 11.98 -14.22 7.96
CA ARG A 68 11.12 -14.46 9.14
C ARG A 68 9.91 -15.33 8.80
N GLU A 69 9.47 -16.11 9.77
CA GLU A 69 8.22 -16.90 9.68
C GLU A 69 7.01 -16.03 10.01
N GLU A 70 7.20 -15.01 10.86
CA GLU A 70 6.21 -14.02 11.28
C GLU A 70 6.80 -12.60 11.29
N GLY A 71 5.93 -11.60 11.23
CA GLY A 71 6.28 -10.20 11.45
C GLY A 71 5.71 -9.25 10.41
N CYS A 72 5.89 -7.95 10.64
CA CYS A 72 5.33 -6.93 9.78
C CYS A 72 6.36 -5.84 9.41
N ILE A 73 6.12 -5.25 8.23
CA ILE A 73 6.72 -3.99 7.80
C ILE A 73 5.57 -3.01 7.60
N HIS A 74 5.69 -1.81 8.15
CA HIS A 74 4.72 -0.76 7.91
C HIS A 74 5.38 0.59 7.75
N GLY A 75 4.72 1.51 7.05
CA GLY A 75 5.31 2.83 6.86
C GLY A 75 4.47 3.78 6.05
N GLN A 76 4.86 5.05 6.09
CA GLN A 76 4.23 6.10 5.30
C GLN A 76 5.15 6.46 4.14
N LEU A 77 4.62 6.34 2.94
CA LEU A 77 5.35 6.54 1.70
C LEU A 77 4.69 7.61 0.85
N LYS A 78 5.49 8.32 0.07
CA LYS A 78 5.10 9.46 -0.76
C LYS A 78 5.53 9.26 -2.19
N SER A 79 4.75 9.81 -3.09
CA SER A 79 5.04 9.85 -4.52
C SER A 79 4.76 11.24 -5.06
N SER A 80 5.60 11.72 -5.97
CA SER A 80 5.35 12.96 -6.73
C SER A 80 4.48 12.73 -7.97
N ASP A 81 4.46 11.49 -8.47
CA ASP A 81 3.98 11.16 -9.82
C ASP A 81 2.84 10.13 -9.79
N SER A 82 2.43 9.67 -8.60
CA SER A 82 1.30 8.77 -8.42
C SER A 82 -0.01 9.51 -8.22
N PHE A 83 -1.11 8.82 -8.51
CA PHE A 83 -2.47 9.30 -8.27
C PHE A 83 -2.75 9.62 -6.79
N VAL A 84 -2.15 8.87 -5.88
CA VAL A 84 -2.16 9.15 -4.44
C VAL A 84 -0.78 9.65 -4.06
N SER A 85 -0.70 10.86 -3.51
CA SER A 85 0.56 11.50 -3.13
C SER A 85 1.19 10.89 -1.89
N GLN A 86 0.38 10.28 -1.02
CA GLN A 86 0.81 9.66 0.21
C GLN A 86 -0.02 8.42 0.55
N VAL A 87 0.64 7.34 0.94
CA VAL A 87 0.04 6.06 1.30
C VAL A 87 0.68 5.52 2.57
N HIS A 88 -0.08 4.72 3.31
CA HIS A 88 0.42 3.84 4.33
C HIS A 88 0.50 2.43 3.73
N LEU A 89 1.67 1.81 3.81
CA LEU A 89 1.88 0.43 3.41
C LEU A 89 1.96 -0.43 4.67
N PHE A 90 1.27 -1.56 4.67
CA PHE A 90 1.42 -2.62 5.66
C PHE A 90 1.65 -3.94 4.92
N LEU A 91 2.76 -4.61 5.26
CA LEU A 91 3.10 -5.95 4.83
C LEU A 91 3.14 -6.80 6.09
N ASP A 92 2.11 -7.59 6.32
CA ASP A 92 1.98 -8.41 7.53
C ASP A 92 2.07 -9.89 7.18
N ARG A 93 2.74 -10.66 8.03
CA ARG A 93 2.84 -12.11 7.91
C ARG A 93 2.47 -12.70 9.28
N PRO A 94 1.18 -13.00 9.50
CA PRO A 94 0.74 -13.63 10.75
C PRO A 94 1.28 -15.05 10.88
N GLU A 95 1.43 -15.53 12.11
CA GLU A 95 1.67 -16.94 12.42
C GLU A 95 0.55 -17.77 11.75
N ASP A 96 0.92 -18.76 10.92
CA ASP A 96 0.03 -19.64 10.14
C ASP A 96 -0.69 -19.05 8.90
N GLU A 97 -0.54 -17.76 8.61
CA GLU A 97 -1.15 -17.15 7.41
C GLU A 97 -0.13 -16.81 6.31
N LYS A 98 -0.64 -16.65 5.09
CA LYS A 98 0.13 -16.09 3.98
C LYS A 98 0.17 -14.57 4.14
N ILE A 99 1.15 -13.94 3.50
CA ILE A 99 1.41 -12.50 3.59
C ILE A 99 0.14 -11.70 3.25
N ALA A 100 -0.20 -10.73 4.09
CA ALA A 100 -1.21 -9.72 3.85
C ALA A 100 -0.52 -8.44 3.36
N VAL A 101 -1.06 -7.83 2.30
CA VAL A 101 -0.64 -6.52 1.81
C VAL A 101 -1.80 -5.58 1.97
N GLU A 102 -1.61 -4.48 2.68
CA GLU A 102 -2.58 -3.41 2.82
C GLU A 102 -1.98 -2.07 2.40
N ILE A 103 -2.75 -1.32 1.62
CA ILE A 103 -2.42 0.03 1.19
C ILE A 103 -3.57 0.92 1.63
N SER A 104 -3.26 1.87 2.50
CA SER A 104 -4.24 2.83 3.03
C SER A 104 -3.89 4.24 2.61
N TYR A 105 -4.89 5.05 2.28
CA TYR A 105 -4.69 6.46 1.95
C TYR A 105 -5.83 7.32 2.46
N PHE A 106 -5.57 8.61 2.73
CA PHE A 106 -6.65 9.55 2.97
C PHE A 106 -7.17 10.12 1.65
N PRO A 107 -8.48 10.38 1.52
CA PRO A 107 -9.04 11.05 0.33
C PRO A 107 -8.37 12.40 0.01
N ASN A 108 -7.86 13.11 1.02
CA ASN A 108 -7.12 14.37 0.83
C ASN A 108 -5.74 14.18 0.18
N ASP A 109 -5.20 12.96 0.18
CA ASP A 109 -3.91 12.64 -0.45
C ASP A 109 -4.06 12.34 -1.96
N LEU A 110 -5.29 12.30 -2.48
CA LEU A 110 -5.55 12.15 -3.91
C LEU A 110 -5.07 13.39 -4.69
N CYS A 111 -4.25 13.16 -5.71
CA CYS A 111 -3.77 14.21 -6.60
C CYS A 111 -4.93 14.79 -7.43
N GLY A 112 -4.97 16.12 -7.56
CA GLY A 112 -6.07 16.86 -8.16
C GLY A 112 -6.16 16.67 -9.68
N GLU A 113 -6.81 15.59 -10.11
CA GLU A 113 -7.42 15.35 -11.43
C GLU A 113 -8.15 13.98 -11.45
N PHE A 114 -8.69 13.52 -10.31
CA PHE A 114 -9.39 12.24 -10.26
C PHE A 114 -10.63 12.26 -11.17
N THR A 115 -10.59 11.46 -12.24
CA THR A 115 -11.79 11.14 -13.01
C THR A 115 -11.94 9.63 -13.07
N THR A 116 -13.10 9.11 -12.68
CA THR A 116 -13.41 7.68 -12.76
C THR A 116 -13.67 7.20 -14.18
N SER A 117 -13.51 8.08 -15.18
CA SER A 117 -13.66 7.79 -16.60
C SER A 117 -12.79 6.63 -17.10
N LEU A 118 -11.74 6.28 -16.34
CA LEU A 118 -10.89 5.10 -16.56
C LEU A 118 -11.57 3.77 -16.19
N PHE A 119 -12.52 3.77 -15.26
CA PHE A 119 -13.25 2.59 -14.80
C PHE A 119 -14.51 2.28 -15.64
N SER A 120 -14.97 3.23 -16.45
CA SER A 120 -16.20 3.14 -17.25
C SER A 120 -15.99 2.52 -18.65
N LYS A 121 -14.82 1.94 -18.95
CA LYS A 121 -14.49 1.35 -20.27
C LYS A 121 -14.78 -0.16 -20.41
N HIS A 122 -15.55 -0.77 -19.51
CA HIS A 122 -15.98 -2.17 -19.65
C HIS A 122 -17.49 -2.34 -19.51
#